data_AF-A0A8H4CJU1-F1
#
_entry.id   AF-A0A8H4CJU1-F1
#
_cell.length_a   1.000
_cell.length_b   1.000
_cell.length_c   1.000
_cell.angle_alpha   90.00
_cell.angle_beta   90.00
_cell.angle_gamma   90.00
#
_symmetry.space_group_name_H-M   'P 1'
#
loop_
_entity.id
_entity.type
_entity.pdbx_description
1 polymer ?
#
loop_
_entity_poly.entity_id
_entity_poly.type
_entity_poly.pdbx_seq_one_letter_code
_entity_poly.pdbx_strand_id
1 'polypeptide(L)'
;MAYDRSEFVRLLTDYYNFCNRVFWNATVAQAPSGGWTSINQETLAPLKRNDTVLDLLRYIPYIDSPGNNLALSPFVMKETPVTDYRSEDLQKKIREDYIEGPVEAITGQDPPLPPSCAVIAICRSRNGYEVILDTADGYIYWREPTGRHDEPAPALNSTLERFRGDPANEWRLAGFNVYEPADFFALCKERYRNLSWIGLGPLNMSVMRRNMNWEYESDPDSDSDPEDDFSHNKIARKMKKAGWPGDGEGRGWDREKFERLLDQGNNGQK
;
A
#
# COMPACT_ATOMS: atom_id res chain seq x y z
N MET A 1 -18.65 10.45 -4.53
CA MET A 1 -17.90 11.44 -5.34
C MET A 1 -17.98 11.03 -6.81
N ALA A 2 -17.71 11.91 -7.78
CA ALA A 2 -17.56 11.44 -9.16
C ALA A 2 -16.12 10.94 -9.36
N TYR A 3 -15.95 9.73 -9.87
CA TYR A 3 -14.63 9.19 -10.18
C TYR A 3 -13.94 9.99 -11.30
N ASP A 4 -12.68 10.33 -11.09
CA ASP A 4 -11.80 10.95 -12.07
C ASP A 4 -10.51 10.13 -12.21
N ARG A 5 -10.36 9.47 -13.36
CA ARG A 5 -9.18 8.65 -13.69
C ARG A 5 -7.90 9.46 -13.65
N SER A 6 -7.90 10.64 -14.26
CA SER A 6 -6.69 11.46 -14.40
C SER A 6 -6.20 11.94 -13.04
N GLU A 7 -7.12 12.35 -12.18
CA GLU A 7 -6.80 12.74 -10.81
C GLU A 7 -6.31 11.54 -9.99
N PHE A 8 -6.97 10.39 -10.07
CA PHE A 8 -6.52 9.19 -9.35
C PHE A 8 -5.13 8.73 -9.80
N VAL A 9 -4.87 8.69 -11.11
CA VAL A 9 -3.55 8.34 -11.68
C VAL A 9 -2.48 9.33 -11.18
N ARG A 10 -2.78 10.63 -11.16
CA ARG A 10 -1.87 11.66 -10.63
C ARG A 10 -1.54 11.43 -9.16
N LEU A 11 -2.55 11.17 -8.33
CA LEU A 11 -2.39 10.92 -6.89
C LEU A 11 -1.59 9.64 -6.62
N LEU A 12 -1.90 8.54 -7.32
CA LEU A 12 -1.19 7.29 -7.18
C LEU A 12 0.27 7.42 -7.63
N THR A 13 0.52 8.09 -8.76
CA THR A 13 1.88 8.38 -9.24
C THR A 13 2.68 9.20 -8.23
N ASP A 14 2.07 10.24 -7.65
CA ASP A 14 2.73 11.05 -6.64
C ASP A 14 3.07 10.23 -5.38
N TYR A 15 2.15 9.38 -4.93
CA TYR A 15 2.39 8.49 -3.79
C TYR A 15 3.48 7.44 -4.08
N TYR A 16 3.47 6.81 -5.25
CA TYR A 16 4.51 5.86 -5.64
C TYR A 16 5.89 6.51 -5.73
N ASN A 17 5.96 7.73 -6.28
CA ASN A 17 7.20 8.49 -6.30
C ASN A 17 7.67 8.89 -4.89
N PHE A 18 6.74 9.19 -3.98
CA PHE A 18 7.07 9.37 -2.57
C PHE A 18 7.68 8.10 -1.97
N CYS A 19 7.02 6.95 -2.07
CA CYS A 19 7.55 5.67 -1.58
C CYS A 19 8.91 5.33 -2.19
N ASN A 20 9.11 5.64 -3.49
CA ASN A 20 10.40 5.44 -4.14
C ASN A 20 11.53 6.30 -3.56
N ARG A 21 11.24 7.56 -3.24
CA ARG A 21 12.22 8.42 -2.58
C ARG A 21 12.53 7.98 -1.15
N VAL A 22 11.57 7.37 -0.46
CA VAL A 22 11.72 6.99 0.95
C VAL A 22 12.37 5.62 1.12
N PHE A 23 11.95 4.59 0.39
CA PHE A 23 12.40 3.22 0.68
C PHE A 23 12.39 2.24 -0.49
N TRP A 24 11.74 2.51 -1.62
CA TRP A 24 12.01 1.71 -2.82
C TRP A 24 13.33 2.11 -3.46
N ASN A 25 13.94 1.18 -4.16
CA ASN A 25 15.03 1.46 -5.10
C ASN A 25 14.59 0.92 -6.46
N ALA A 26 13.49 1.46 -6.97
CA ALA A 26 12.78 0.95 -8.14
C ALA A 26 12.41 2.07 -9.12
N THR A 27 11.89 1.71 -10.29
CA THR A 27 11.40 2.69 -11.27
C THR A 27 9.88 2.71 -11.26
N VAL A 28 9.28 3.90 -11.15
CA VAL A 28 7.83 4.09 -11.30
C VAL A 28 7.53 4.31 -12.78
N ALA A 29 7.12 3.24 -13.47
CA ALA A 29 6.83 3.25 -14.90
C ALA A 29 5.48 3.92 -15.19
N GLN A 30 5.50 4.96 -16.00
CA GLN A 30 4.29 5.66 -16.46
C GLN A 30 3.66 4.92 -17.64
N ALA A 31 2.33 4.95 -17.72
CA ALA A 31 1.62 4.40 -18.86
C ALA A 31 1.99 5.15 -20.16
N PRO A 32 2.16 4.43 -21.29
CA PRO A 32 2.22 5.05 -22.61
C PRO A 32 0.95 5.85 -22.92
N SER A 33 0.99 6.71 -23.95
CA SER A 33 -0.16 7.55 -24.35
C SER A 33 -1.44 6.77 -24.68
N GLY A 34 -1.31 5.52 -25.15
CA GLY A 34 -2.45 4.60 -25.39
C GLY A 34 -2.73 3.63 -24.25
N GLY A 35 -2.09 3.81 -23.09
CA GLY A 35 -2.11 2.88 -21.97
C GLY A 35 -1.29 1.61 -22.20
N TRP A 36 -1.24 0.75 -21.19
CA TRP A 36 -0.59 -0.55 -21.27
C TRP A 36 -1.38 -1.51 -22.18
N THR A 37 -0.79 -1.95 -23.28
CA THR A 37 -1.45 -2.84 -24.26
C THR A 37 -1.66 -4.26 -23.74
N SER A 38 -0.82 -4.69 -22.78
CA SER A 38 -0.94 -5.97 -22.09
C SER A 38 -2.13 -6.04 -21.13
N ILE A 39 -2.82 -4.92 -20.88
CA ILE A 39 -4.01 -4.83 -20.04
C ILE A 39 -5.21 -4.56 -20.93
N ASN A 40 -6.03 -5.58 -21.13
CA ASN A 40 -7.22 -5.51 -21.97
C ASN A 40 -8.27 -6.54 -21.52
N GLN A 41 -9.45 -6.48 -22.14
CA GLN A 41 -10.59 -7.30 -21.76
C GLN A 41 -10.32 -8.81 -21.91
N GLU A 42 -9.47 -9.22 -22.86
CA GLU A 42 -9.09 -10.63 -23.04
C GLU A 42 -8.18 -11.10 -21.89
N THR A 43 -7.13 -10.33 -21.59
CA THR A 43 -6.13 -10.68 -20.57
C THR A 43 -6.68 -10.73 -19.15
N LEU A 44 -7.70 -9.93 -18.86
CA LEU A 44 -8.29 -9.79 -17.53
C LEU A 44 -9.76 -10.26 -17.46
N ALA A 45 -10.26 -10.96 -18.50
CA ALA A 45 -11.65 -11.40 -18.59
C ALA A 45 -12.19 -12.09 -17.32
N PRO A 46 -11.46 -13.01 -16.67
CA PRO A 46 -11.92 -13.70 -15.46
C PRO A 46 -12.22 -12.77 -14.28
N LEU A 47 -11.61 -11.58 -14.21
CA LEU A 47 -11.92 -10.58 -13.17
C LEU A 47 -13.30 -9.92 -13.36
N LYS A 48 -13.94 -10.12 -14.52
CA LYS A 48 -15.28 -9.57 -14.85
C LYS A 48 -15.40 -8.06 -14.57
N ARG A 49 -14.32 -7.30 -14.83
CA ARG A 49 -14.27 -5.84 -14.65
C ARG A 49 -14.99 -5.10 -15.77
N ASN A 50 -15.55 -3.94 -15.44
CA ASN A 50 -16.16 -3.05 -16.43
C ASN A 50 -15.08 -2.24 -17.19
N ASP A 51 -15.51 -1.57 -18.26
CA ASP A 51 -14.62 -0.78 -19.11
C ASP A 51 -13.93 0.36 -18.35
N THR A 52 -14.59 0.97 -17.37
CA THR A 52 -14.02 2.05 -16.53
C THR A 52 -12.83 1.56 -15.72
N VAL A 53 -12.92 0.36 -15.13
CA VAL A 53 -11.81 -0.25 -14.39
C VAL A 53 -10.70 -0.69 -15.33
N LEU A 54 -11.03 -1.31 -16.48
CA LEU A 54 -10.01 -1.69 -17.46
C LEU A 54 -9.26 -0.46 -17.98
N ASP A 55 -9.98 0.62 -18.26
CA ASP A 55 -9.40 1.90 -18.64
C ASP A 55 -8.50 2.47 -17.51
N LEU A 56 -8.92 2.45 -16.26
CA LEU A 56 -8.04 2.82 -15.14
C LEU A 56 -6.73 2.02 -15.12
N LEU A 57 -6.84 0.68 -15.11
CA LEU A 57 -5.68 -0.21 -14.97
C LEU A 57 -4.69 -0.03 -16.14
N ARG A 58 -5.17 0.33 -17.33
CA ARG A 58 -4.32 0.67 -18.48
C ARG A 58 -3.48 1.93 -18.28
N TYR A 59 -3.88 2.85 -17.39
CA TYR A 59 -3.24 4.16 -17.25
C TYR A 59 -2.58 4.41 -15.88
N ILE A 60 -2.77 3.54 -14.89
CA ILE A 60 -2.04 3.69 -13.62
C ILE A 60 -0.53 3.47 -13.81
N PRO A 61 0.30 4.11 -12.97
CA PRO A 61 1.71 3.76 -12.87
C PRO A 61 1.87 2.36 -12.28
N TYR A 62 2.95 1.70 -12.68
CA TYR A 62 3.40 0.44 -12.08
C TYR A 62 4.86 0.53 -11.66
N ILE A 63 5.34 -0.44 -10.89
CA ILE A 63 6.69 -0.45 -10.35
C ILE A 63 7.52 -1.50 -11.07
N ASP A 64 8.56 -1.06 -11.79
CA ASP A 64 9.53 -1.96 -12.39
C ASP A 64 10.52 -2.37 -11.30
N SER A 65 10.23 -3.52 -10.70
CA SER A 65 11.08 -4.19 -9.71
C SER A 65 11.82 -5.35 -10.40
N PRO A 66 13.09 -5.63 -10.06
CA PRO A 66 13.78 -6.79 -10.59
C PRO A 66 13.09 -8.09 -10.13
N GLY A 67 12.28 -8.69 -11.02
CA GLY A 67 11.63 -9.98 -10.84
C GLY A 67 10.13 -9.97 -11.16
N ASN A 68 9.67 -10.91 -12.00
CA ASN A 68 8.28 -11.01 -12.46
C ASN A 68 7.37 -11.80 -11.48
N ASN A 69 7.46 -11.56 -10.17
CA ASN A 69 6.69 -12.30 -9.18
C ASN A 69 6.01 -11.33 -8.19
N LEU A 70 4.70 -11.53 -7.93
CA LEU A 70 3.95 -10.77 -6.91
C LEU A 70 4.62 -10.80 -5.53
N ALA A 71 5.29 -11.91 -5.19
CA ALA A 71 6.05 -12.04 -3.95
C ALA A 71 7.24 -11.05 -3.86
N LEU A 72 7.65 -10.46 -4.99
CA LEU A 72 8.75 -9.51 -5.13
C LEU A 72 8.26 -8.09 -5.48
N SER A 73 6.94 -7.88 -5.55
CA SER A 73 6.37 -6.55 -5.79
C SER A 73 6.61 -5.66 -4.57
N PRO A 74 7.07 -4.41 -4.76
CA PRO A 74 7.36 -3.52 -3.63
C PRO A 74 6.12 -3.21 -2.80
N PHE A 75 6.33 -3.07 -1.50
CA PHE A 75 5.29 -2.78 -0.53
C PHE A 75 4.98 -1.29 -0.51
N VAL A 76 3.72 -0.90 -0.65
CA VAL A 76 3.27 0.49 -0.42
C VAL A 76 3.00 0.78 1.05
N MET A 77 2.71 -0.28 1.80
CA MET A 77 2.43 -0.32 3.24
C MET A 77 2.91 -1.67 3.77
N LYS A 78 2.96 -1.87 5.09
CA LYS A 78 3.40 -3.14 5.69
C LYS A 78 2.71 -4.33 5.03
N GLU A 79 3.49 -5.28 4.54
CA GLU A 79 2.99 -6.54 3.95
C GLU A 79 1.90 -6.35 2.87
N THR A 80 1.95 -5.21 2.18
CA THR A 80 0.95 -4.79 1.20
C THR A 80 1.64 -4.50 -0.14
N PRO A 81 1.95 -5.53 -0.93
CA PRO A 81 2.51 -5.36 -2.26
C PRO A 81 1.52 -4.67 -3.20
N VAL A 82 2.05 -3.83 -4.09
CA VAL A 82 1.30 -3.30 -5.23
C VAL A 82 0.88 -4.43 -6.17
N THR A 83 -0.29 -4.28 -6.79
CA THR A 83 -0.76 -5.21 -7.82
C THR A 83 -0.25 -4.79 -9.18
N ASP A 84 0.61 -5.58 -9.83
CA ASP A 84 1.07 -5.33 -11.21
C ASP A 84 0.27 -6.17 -12.22
N TYR A 85 -0.74 -5.55 -12.85
CA TYR A 85 -1.57 -6.18 -13.88
C TYR A 85 -0.87 -6.39 -15.23
N ARG A 86 0.35 -5.87 -15.40
CA ARG A 86 1.20 -6.17 -16.56
C ARG A 86 1.96 -7.48 -16.38
N SER A 87 2.08 -7.98 -15.15
CA SER A 87 2.86 -9.18 -14.82
C SER A 87 2.26 -10.43 -15.46
N GLU A 88 3.08 -11.17 -16.22
CA GLU A 88 2.67 -12.43 -16.83
C GLU A 88 2.22 -13.47 -15.78
N ASP A 89 2.86 -13.50 -14.61
CA ASP A 89 2.50 -14.40 -13.50
C ASP A 89 1.11 -14.07 -12.95
N LEU A 90 0.81 -12.79 -12.70
CA LEU A 90 -0.51 -12.39 -12.22
C LEU A 90 -1.57 -12.63 -13.31
N GLN A 91 -1.31 -12.29 -14.57
CA GLN A 91 -2.23 -12.57 -15.67
C GLN A 91 -2.47 -14.08 -15.86
N LYS A 92 -1.44 -14.92 -15.65
CA LYS A 92 -1.60 -16.37 -15.66
C LYS A 92 -2.55 -16.84 -14.56
N LYS A 93 -2.35 -16.36 -13.32
CA LYS A 93 -3.24 -16.69 -12.19
C LYS A 93 -4.68 -16.29 -12.46
N ILE A 94 -4.89 -15.11 -13.05
CA ILE A 94 -6.22 -14.65 -13.49
C ILE A 94 -6.82 -15.61 -14.52
N ARG A 95 -6.07 -15.98 -15.58
CA ARG A 95 -6.54 -16.91 -16.61
C ARG A 95 -6.84 -18.31 -16.08
N GLU A 96 -6.14 -18.74 -15.04
CA GLU A 96 -6.35 -20.01 -14.33
C GLU A 96 -7.43 -19.91 -13.24
N ASP A 97 -8.17 -18.79 -13.18
CA ASP A 97 -9.24 -18.52 -12.20
C ASP A 97 -8.78 -18.52 -10.73
N TYR A 98 -7.48 -18.33 -10.49
CA TYR A 98 -6.91 -18.18 -9.16
C TYR A 98 -6.94 -16.71 -8.72
N ILE A 99 -8.14 -16.24 -8.36
CA ILE A 99 -8.45 -14.81 -8.17
C ILE A 99 -8.44 -14.37 -6.69
N GLU A 100 -9.27 -14.97 -5.82
CA GLU A 100 -9.42 -14.55 -4.42
C GLU A 100 -8.18 -14.82 -3.57
N GLY A 101 -7.64 -13.78 -2.93
CA GLY A 101 -6.44 -13.80 -2.08
C GLY A 101 -5.18 -13.31 -2.81
N PRO A 102 -4.84 -13.83 -4.00
CA PRO A 102 -3.68 -13.37 -4.78
C PRO A 102 -3.93 -12.11 -5.60
N VAL A 103 -5.16 -11.86 -6.05
CA VAL A 103 -5.49 -10.75 -6.97
C VAL A 103 -6.66 -9.92 -6.46
N GLU A 104 -7.61 -10.55 -5.78
CA GLU A 104 -8.75 -9.89 -5.15
C GLU A 104 -8.83 -10.11 -3.65
N ALA A 105 -9.58 -9.23 -2.98
CA ALA A 105 -9.93 -9.44 -1.59
C ALA A 105 -10.75 -10.73 -1.42
N ILE A 106 -10.58 -11.37 -0.27
CA ILE A 106 -11.37 -12.57 0.05
C ILE A 106 -12.76 -12.14 0.50
N THR A 107 -13.76 -12.46 -0.32
CA THR A 107 -15.17 -12.09 -0.09
C THR A 107 -16.09 -13.31 -0.02
N GLY A 108 -15.67 -14.44 -0.60
CA GLY A 108 -16.50 -15.63 -0.79
C GLY A 108 -17.55 -15.47 -1.91
N GLN A 109 -17.36 -14.50 -2.82
CA GLN A 109 -18.28 -14.19 -3.93
C GLN A 109 -17.65 -14.53 -5.28
N ASP A 110 -18.49 -14.71 -6.32
CA ASP A 110 -18.05 -14.85 -7.73
C ASP A 110 -18.86 -13.92 -8.66
N PRO A 111 -18.23 -12.87 -9.25
CA PRO A 111 -16.86 -12.42 -9.00
C PRO A 111 -16.69 -11.92 -7.55
N PRO A 112 -15.47 -11.92 -6.99
CA PRO A 112 -15.25 -11.52 -5.60
C PRO A 112 -15.64 -10.07 -5.32
N LEU A 113 -15.27 -9.16 -6.22
CA LEU A 113 -15.63 -7.75 -6.12
C LEU A 113 -16.50 -7.31 -7.29
N PRO A 114 -17.40 -6.32 -7.10
CA PRO A 114 -18.20 -5.74 -8.18
C PRO A 114 -17.36 -5.29 -9.39
N PRO A 115 -17.91 -5.30 -10.62
CA PRO A 115 -17.18 -4.92 -11.83
C PRO A 115 -16.56 -3.51 -11.81
N SER A 116 -17.06 -2.61 -10.95
CA SER A 116 -16.56 -1.24 -10.78
C SER A 116 -15.35 -1.12 -9.85
N CYS A 117 -14.96 -2.19 -9.16
CA CYS A 117 -13.84 -2.19 -8.23
C CYS A 117 -12.52 -2.56 -8.90
N ALA A 118 -11.45 -1.87 -8.52
CA ALA A 118 -10.07 -2.13 -8.91
C ALA A 118 -9.21 -2.36 -7.65
N VAL A 119 -8.44 -3.44 -7.60
CA VAL A 119 -7.55 -3.74 -6.47
C VAL A 119 -6.18 -3.13 -6.73
N ILE A 120 -5.82 -2.11 -5.96
CA ILE A 120 -4.58 -1.35 -6.13
C ILE A 120 -3.42 -2.03 -5.41
N ALA A 121 -3.69 -2.58 -4.23
CA ALA A 121 -2.73 -3.35 -3.45
C ALA A 121 -3.44 -4.45 -2.66
N ILE A 122 -2.78 -5.59 -2.54
CA ILE A 122 -3.30 -6.78 -1.88
C ILE A 122 -2.64 -7.01 -0.53
N CYS A 123 -3.37 -7.69 0.33
CA CYS A 123 -2.86 -8.08 1.63
C CYS A 123 -2.11 -9.42 1.53
N ARG A 124 -0.79 -9.43 1.74
CA ARG A 124 0.01 -10.68 1.65
C ARG A 124 -0.10 -11.55 2.91
N SER A 125 -0.43 -10.96 4.05
CA SER A 125 -0.31 -11.58 5.36
C SER A 125 -1.24 -10.88 6.36
N ARG A 126 -1.51 -11.50 7.52
CA ARG A 126 -2.48 -11.00 8.51
C ARG A 126 -2.27 -9.55 8.96
N ASN A 127 -1.08 -8.97 8.77
CA ASN A 127 -0.77 -7.60 9.19
C ASN A 127 -0.72 -6.60 8.03
N GLY A 128 -1.04 -7.04 6.81
CA GLY A 128 -1.09 -6.20 5.61
C GLY A 128 -2.42 -5.49 5.45
N TYR A 129 -2.62 -4.90 4.28
CA TYR A 129 -3.81 -4.14 3.95
C TYR A 129 -4.33 -4.49 2.56
N GLU A 130 -5.64 -4.33 2.36
CA GLU A 130 -6.30 -4.37 1.07
C GLU A 130 -6.66 -2.93 0.69
N VAL A 131 -6.33 -2.53 -0.53
CA VAL A 131 -6.69 -1.21 -1.09
C VAL A 131 -7.50 -1.43 -2.35
N ILE A 132 -8.77 -1.07 -2.30
CA ILE A 132 -9.70 -1.22 -3.40
C ILE A 132 -10.23 0.16 -3.76
N LEU A 133 -10.12 0.55 -5.03
CA LEU A 133 -10.81 1.73 -5.55
C LEU A 133 -12.13 1.28 -6.18
N ASP A 134 -13.25 1.88 -5.80
CA ASP A 134 -14.51 1.71 -6.53
C ASP A 134 -14.75 2.89 -7.46
N THR A 135 -14.75 2.62 -8.76
CA THR A 135 -14.98 3.65 -9.79
C THR A 135 -16.43 4.10 -9.86
N ALA A 136 -17.38 3.39 -9.24
CA ALA A 136 -18.79 3.77 -9.22
C ALA A 136 -19.06 4.98 -8.30
N ASP A 137 -18.32 5.11 -7.20
CA ASP A 137 -18.48 6.21 -6.24
C ASP A 137 -17.20 7.02 -5.96
N GLY A 138 -16.09 6.60 -6.55
CA GLY A 138 -14.80 7.27 -6.53
C GLY A 138 -14.03 7.10 -5.21
N TYR A 139 -14.45 6.20 -4.32
CA TYR A 139 -13.81 6.05 -3.01
C TYR A 139 -12.80 4.91 -2.95
N ILE A 140 -11.82 5.08 -2.06
CA ILE A 140 -10.93 4.01 -1.64
C ILE A 140 -11.52 3.32 -0.43
N TYR A 141 -11.65 2.00 -0.54
CA TYR A 141 -11.92 1.07 0.54
C TYR A 141 -10.60 0.50 1.01
N TRP A 142 -10.22 0.85 2.24
CA TRP A 142 -9.00 0.40 2.87
C TRP A 142 -9.31 -0.55 4.03
N ARG A 143 -8.84 -1.79 3.97
CA ARG A 143 -9.05 -2.80 5.01
C ARG A 143 -7.74 -3.31 5.56
N GLU A 144 -7.75 -3.52 6.87
CA GLU A 144 -6.79 -4.36 7.57
C GLU A 144 -7.52 -5.67 7.93
N PRO A 145 -7.00 -6.86 7.59
CA PRO A 145 -7.76 -8.12 7.71
C PRO A 145 -8.23 -8.47 9.13
N THR A 146 -7.54 -8.00 10.16
CA THR A 146 -7.96 -8.18 11.56
C THR A 146 -8.99 -7.14 12.02
N GLY A 147 -9.39 -6.22 11.13
CA GLY A 147 -10.35 -5.15 11.38
C GLY A 147 -9.77 -4.01 12.23
N ARG A 148 -8.44 -3.94 12.38
CA ARG A 148 -7.77 -2.97 13.25
C ARG A 148 -7.12 -1.88 12.42
N HIS A 149 -7.79 -0.73 12.35
CA HIS A 149 -7.18 0.52 11.89
C HIS A 149 -6.59 1.27 13.09
N ASP A 150 -5.42 1.87 12.90
CA ASP A 150 -4.80 2.68 13.96
C ASP A 150 -5.48 4.08 14.03
N GLU A 151 -6.10 4.50 12.94
CA GLU A 151 -6.80 5.77 12.78
C GLU A 151 -8.18 5.74 13.42
N PRO A 152 -8.68 6.92 13.83
CA PRO A 152 -10.10 7.07 14.07
C PRO A 152 -10.87 6.72 12.79
N ALA A 153 -12.04 6.09 12.94
CA ALA A 153 -12.91 5.82 11.81
C ALA A 153 -13.21 7.13 11.04
N PRO A 154 -13.01 7.17 9.71
CA PRO A 154 -13.28 8.37 8.93
C PRO A 154 -14.79 8.63 8.88
N ALA A 155 -15.18 9.90 8.80
CA ALA A 155 -16.59 10.30 8.73
C ALA A 155 -17.34 9.63 7.55
N LEU A 156 -16.63 9.35 6.46
CA LEU A 156 -17.15 8.65 5.28
C LEU A 156 -17.59 7.21 5.56
N ASN A 157 -17.20 6.60 6.67
CA ASN A 157 -17.74 5.29 7.05
C ASN A 157 -19.27 5.30 7.23
N SER A 158 -19.86 6.47 7.52
CA SER A 158 -21.33 6.61 7.54
C SER A 158 -21.99 6.25 6.21
N THR A 159 -21.26 6.35 5.09
CA THR A 159 -21.77 5.96 3.76
C THR A 159 -21.92 4.45 3.60
N LEU A 160 -21.24 3.64 4.42
CA LEU A 160 -21.30 2.18 4.37
C LEU A 160 -22.69 1.63 4.70
N GLU A 161 -23.46 2.35 5.52
CA GLU A 161 -24.80 1.91 5.95
C GLU A 161 -25.76 1.68 4.77
N ARG A 162 -25.54 2.34 3.63
CA ARG A 162 -26.35 2.12 2.41
C ARG A 162 -26.22 0.71 1.83
N PHE A 163 -25.15 -0.01 2.17
CA PHE A 163 -24.89 -1.38 1.71
C PHE A 163 -25.42 -2.44 2.68
N ARG A 164 -26.02 -2.04 3.80
CA ARG A 164 -26.59 -2.96 4.78
C ARG A 164 -27.75 -3.75 4.15
N GLY A 165 -27.63 -5.07 4.15
CA GLY A 165 -28.62 -5.96 3.56
C GLY A 165 -28.52 -6.09 2.03
N ASP A 166 -27.46 -5.60 1.41
CA ASP A 166 -27.13 -5.83 0.01
C ASP A 166 -26.01 -6.88 -0.11
N PRO A 167 -26.32 -8.15 -0.43
CA PRO A 167 -25.33 -9.21 -0.49
C PRO A 167 -24.17 -8.92 -1.45
N ALA A 168 -24.41 -8.21 -2.56
CA ALA A 168 -23.35 -7.92 -3.54
C ALA A 168 -22.33 -6.87 -3.04
N ASN A 169 -22.67 -6.14 -1.97
CA ASN A 169 -21.84 -5.06 -1.44
C ASN A 169 -21.50 -5.23 0.05
N GLU A 170 -21.95 -6.32 0.68
CA GLU A 170 -21.74 -6.62 2.09
C GLU A 170 -20.25 -6.73 2.47
N TRP A 171 -19.39 -7.11 1.52
CA TRP A 171 -17.93 -7.15 1.73
C TRP A 171 -17.37 -5.81 2.23
N ARG A 172 -17.98 -4.66 1.87
CA ARG A 172 -17.56 -3.33 2.35
C ARG A 172 -17.76 -3.16 3.85
N LEU A 173 -18.65 -3.94 4.46
CA LEU A 173 -18.91 -3.93 5.91
C LEU A 173 -17.88 -4.78 6.68
N ALA A 174 -17.02 -5.53 5.99
CA ALA A 174 -16.03 -6.42 6.60
C ALA A 174 -14.75 -5.71 7.10
N GLY A 175 -14.91 -4.55 7.75
CA GLY A 175 -13.80 -3.80 8.36
C GLY A 175 -13.06 -2.84 7.42
N PHE A 176 -13.69 -2.43 6.31
CA PHE A 176 -13.16 -1.38 5.45
C PHE A 176 -13.45 0.01 6.03
N ASN A 177 -12.44 0.87 5.99
CA ASN A 177 -12.61 2.31 6.10
C ASN A 177 -12.75 2.92 4.70
N VAL A 178 -13.53 4.00 4.59
CA VAL A 178 -13.80 4.70 3.33
C VAL A 178 -13.07 6.04 3.31
N TYR A 179 -12.35 6.31 2.22
CA TYR A 179 -11.60 7.55 2.05
C TYR A 179 -11.81 8.13 0.65
N GLU A 180 -11.74 9.46 0.55
CA GLU A 180 -11.41 10.10 -0.72
C GLU A 180 -9.95 9.75 -1.11
N PRO A 181 -9.64 9.56 -2.40
CA PRO A 181 -8.28 9.21 -2.81
C PRO A 181 -7.20 10.17 -2.30
N ALA A 182 -7.47 11.48 -2.35
CA ALA A 182 -6.51 12.49 -1.89
C ALA A 182 -6.22 12.36 -0.38
N ASP A 183 -7.26 12.19 0.44
CA ASP A 183 -7.14 12.04 1.89
C ASP A 183 -6.42 10.73 2.25
N PHE A 184 -6.73 9.64 1.55
CA PHE A 184 -6.06 8.35 1.74
C PHE A 184 -4.54 8.47 1.52
N PHE A 185 -4.12 8.99 0.37
CA PHE A 185 -2.68 9.10 0.09
C PHE A 185 -1.98 10.13 0.99
N ALA A 186 -2.67 11.21 1.39
CA ALA A 186 -2.16 12.16 2.36
C ALA A 186 -1.91 11.51 3.73
N LEU A 187 -2.87 10.72 4.21
CA LEU A 187 -2.77 9.94 5.45
C LEU A 187 -1.62 8.93 5.40
N CYS A 188 -1.48 8.18 4.30
CA CYS A 188 -0.38 7.25 4.12
C CYS A 188 0.98 7.97 4.19
N LYS A 189 1.14 9.12 3.50
CA LYS A 189 2.37 9.93 3.59
C LYS A 189 2.61 10.43 5.01
N GLU A 190 1.57 10.87 5.72
CA GLU A 190 1.66 11.32 7.10
C GLU A 190 2.21 10.22 8.03
N ARG A 191 1.79 8.97 7.84
CA ARG A 191 2.34 7.82 8.59
C ARG A 191 3.84 7.62 8.39
N TYR A 192 4.38 7.92 7.21
CA TYR A 192 5.84 7.93 7.03
C TYR A 192 6.47 9.15 7.70
N ARG A 193 5.88 10.34 7.55
CA ARG A 193 6.42 11.59 8.12
C ARG A 193 6.52 11.52 9.64
N ASN A 194 5.50 11.00 10.31
CA ASN A 194 5.50 10.82 11.77
C ASN A 194 6.26 9.57 12.24
N LEU A 195 6.88 8.82 11.31
CA LEU A 195 7.61 7.58 11.57
C LEU A 195 6.74 6.49 12.20
N SER A 196 5.42 6.51 12.02
CA SER A 196 4.57 5.34 12.32
C SER A 196 4.89 4.20 11.35
N TRP A 197 5.28 4.53 10.11
CA TRP A 197 5.81 3.61 9.11
C TRP A 197 7.24 3.98 8.73
N ILE A 198 8.13 2.98 8.73
CA ILE A 198 9.53 3.14 8.30
C ILE A 198 9.85 2.05 7.30
N GLY A 199 10.11 2.43 6.05
CA GLY A 199 10.57 1.48 5.04
C GLY A 199 12.03 1.09 5.27
N LEU A 200 12.30 -0.22 5.23
CA LEU A 200 13.64 -0.81 5.38
C LEU A 200 14.12 -1.47 4.07
N GLY A 201 13.44 -1.15 2.97
CA GLY A 201 13.64 -1.74 1.65
C GLY A 201 12.31 -2.04 0.95
N PRO A 202 12.34 -2.59 -0.28
CA PRO A 202 11.13 -2.80 -1.07
C PRO A 202 10.17 -3.82 -0.47
N LEU A 203 10.66 -4.76 0.34
CA LEU A 203 9.87 -5.86 0.90
C LEU A 203 9.86 -5.87 2.44
N ASN A 204 10.40 -4.84 3.08
CA ASN A 204 10.48 -4.78 4.54
C ASN A 204 10.13 -3.39 5.07
N MET A 205 9.35 -3.37 6.14
CA MET A 205 8.85 -2.16 6.77
C MET A 205 8.68 -2.40 8.27
N SER A 206 9.12 -1.44 9.07
CA SER A 206 8.83 -1.35 10.49
C SER A 206 7.57 -0.50 10.71
N VAL A 207 6.67 -0.95 11.58
CA VAL A 207 5.40 -0.28 11.85
C VAL A 207 5.15 -0.19 13.34
N MET A 208 4.83 1.02 13.78
CA MET A 208 4.28 1.28 15.11
C MET A 208 2.76 1.26 15.02
N ARG A 209 2.11 0.31 15.70
CA ARG A 209 0.65 0.25 15.83
C ARG A 209 0.23 1.00 17.10
N ARG A 210 -0.88 1.74 17.05
CA ARG A 210 -1.31 2.65 18.14
C ARG A 210 -1.60 1.98 19.48
N ASN A 211 -1.92 0.68 19.47
CA ASN A 211 -2.24 -0.11 20.66
C ASN A 211 -1.07 -0.96 21.18
N MET A 212 0.13 -0.78 20.61
CA MET A 212 1.33 -1.30 21.23
C MET A 212 1.90 -0.16 22.06
N ASN A 213 1.71 -0.18 23.38
CA ASN A 213 2.16 0.82 24.37
C ASN A 213 3.71 0.95 24.41
N TRP A 214 4.34 1.32 23.31
CA TRP A 214 5.74 1.70 23.28
C TRP A 214 5.76 3.22 23.40
N GLU A 215 5.85 3.71 24.63
CA GLU A 215 6.18 5.12 24.84
C GLU A 215 7.51 5.39 24.12
N TYR A 216 7.58 6.48 23.35
CA TYR A 216 8.86 6.97 22.87
C TYR A 216 9.68 7.30 24.11
N GLU A 217 10.61 6.43 24.49
CA GLU A 217 11.57 6.78 25.53
C GLU A 217 12.26 8.07 25.08
N SER A 218 11.95 9.14 25.80
CA SER A 218 12.43 10.50 25.56
C SER A 218 13.91 10.64 25.85
N ASP A 219 14.49 9.66 26.54
CA ASP A 219 15.87 9.69 26.99
C ASP A 219 16.72 8.66 26.24
N PRO A 220 18.00 9.01 25.94
CA PRO A 220 18.95 8.08 25.38
C PRO A 220 19.43 7.15 26.50
N ASP A 221 18.62 6.15 26.85
CA ASP A 221 19.08 5.14 27.78
C ASP A 221 20.14 4.27 27.11
N SER A 222 21.33 4.34 27.71
CA SER A 222 22.45 3.39 27.75
C SER A 222 22.79 2.63 26.46
N ASP A 223 24.07 2.69 26.06
CA ASP A 223 24.70 1.89 24.99
C ASP A 223 24.60 0.35 25.20
N SER A 224 23.80 -0.14 26.16
CA SER A 224 23.64 -1.54 26.50
C SER A 224 22.18 -1.92 26.78
N ASP A 225 21.27 -1.67 25.83
CA ASP A 225 20.02 -2.42 25.77
C ASP A 225 20.25 -3.69 24.91
N PRO A 226 20.34 -4.90 25.51
CA PRO A 226 20.79 -6.10 24.81
C PRO A 226 19.68 -6.79 24.00
N GLU A 227 18.44 -6.31 24.05
CA GLU A 227 17.33 -6.93 23.32
C GLU A 227 16.78 -6.01 22.23
N ASP A 228 17.17 -6.36 21.01
CA ASP A 228 16.59 -5.98 19.72
C ASP A 228 17.13 -4.69 19.06
N ASP A 229 18.21 -4.84 18.28
CA ASP A 229 18.73 -3.83 17.35
C ASP A 229 17.68 -3.33 16.32
N PHE A 230 16.52 -3.98 16.24
CA PHE A 230 15.39 -3.68 15.36
C PHE A 230 14.18 -3.03 16.05
N SER A 231 14.30 -2.55 17.30
CA SER A 231 13.20 -1.80 17.91
C SER A 231 12.83 -0.59 17.05
N HIS A 232 11.52 -0.40 16.81
CA HIS A 232 11.01 0.65 15.92
C HIS A 232 11.52 2.04 16.32
N ASN A 233 11.63 2.30 17.62
CA ASN A 233 12.16 3.53 18.19
C ASN A 233 13.64 3.76 17.83
N LYS A 234 14.48 2.72 17.88
CA LYS A 234 15.89 2.81 17.49
C LYS A 234 16.03 3.15 16.01
N ILE A 235 15.22 2.52 15.15
CA ILE A 235 15.18 2.82 13.71
C ILE A 235 14.71 4.26 13.47
N ALA A 236 13.63 4.69 14.14
CA ALA A 236 13.12 6.06 14.04
C ALA A 236 14.18 7.10 14.44
N ARG A 237 14.91 6.88 15.54
CA ARG A 237 16.03 7.74 15.97
C ARG A 237 17.12 7.82 14.89
N LYS A 238 17.49 6.70 14.25
CA LYS A 238 18.47 6.66 13.15
C LYS A 238 17.97 7.44 11.93
N MET A 239 16.70 7.29 11.54
CA MET A 239 16.10 8.02 10.41
C MET A 239 16.03 9.53 10.67
N LYS A 240 15.70 9.94 11.91
CA LYS A 240 15.78 11.36 12.33
C LYS A 240 17.22 11.90 12.30
N LYS A 241 18.22 11.13 12.77
CA LYS A 241 19.65 11.50 12.65
C LYS A 241 20.11 11.67 11.20
N ALA A 242 19.44 10.99 10.26
CA ALA A 242 19.62 11.15 8.83
C ALA A 242 18.85 12.34 8.21
N GLY A 243 18.14 13.13 9.01
CA GLY A 243 17.48 14.36 8.56
C GLY A 243 16.01 14.18 8.14
N TRP A 244 15.40 13.02 8.42
CA TRP A 244 13.95 12.85 8.20
C TRP A 244 13.12 13.82 9.06
N PRO A 245 12.01 14.40 8.54
CA PRO A 245 11.38 14.13 7.24
C PRO A 245 11.90 14.95 6.05
N GLY A 246 12.99 15.69 6.23
CA GLY A 246 13.50 16.61 5.23
C GLY A 246 12.44 17.65 4.86
N ASP A 247 11.98 17.64 3.61
CA ASP A 247 10.90 18.50 3.12
C ASP A 247 9.47 17.92 3.32
N GLY A 248 9.36 16.72 3.88
CA GLY A 248 8.09 16.02 4.05
C GLY A 248 7.60 15.24 2.83
N GLU A 249 8.28 15.34 1.68
CA GLU A 249 7.92 14.65 0.43
C GLU A 249 8.95 13.58 0.03
N GLY A 250 9.76 13.16 1.00
CA GLY A 250 10.82 12.17 0.84
C GLY A 250 12.12 12.76 0.27
N ARG A 251 12.28 14.09 0.23
CA ARG A 251 13.53 14.75 -0.18
C ARG A 251 14.19 15.43 1.01
N GLY A 252 15.47 15.78 0.87
CA GLY A 252 16.20 16.53 1.90
C GLY A 252 16.59 15.71 3.14
N TRP A 253 16.45 14.38 3.10
CA TRP A 253 17.00 13.46 4.09
C TRP A 253 18.11 12.60 3.44
N ASP A 254 19.06 12.14 4.24
CA ASP A 254 20.25 11.41 3.80
C ASP A 254 20.04 9.90 3.93
N ARG A 255 19.54 9.27 2.85
CA ARG A 255 19.29 7.83 2.80
C ARG A 255 20.54 6.99 3.03
N GLU A 256 21.67 7.36 2.42
CA GLU A 256 22.94 6.62 2.58
C GLU A 256 23.45 6.69 4.01
N LYS A 257 23.27 7.83 4.70
CA LYS A 257 23.56 7.92 6.13
C LYS A 257 22.61 7.06 6.96
N PHE A 258 21.33 7.01 6.63
CA PHE A 258 20.40 6.13 7.33
C PHE A 258 20.80 4.65 7.17
N GLU A 259 21.11 4.21 5.96
CA GLU A 259 21.57 2.84 5.69
C GLU A 259 22.87 2.52 6.46
N ARG A 260 23.87 3.43 6.47
CA ARG A 260 25.08 3.27 7.30
C ARG A 260 24.78 3.19 8.79
N LEU A 261 23.82 3.97 9.30
CA LEU A 261 23.42 3.94 10.71
C LEU A 261 22.69 2.64 11.08
N LEU A 262 21.98 2.02 10.13
CA LEU A 262 21.41 0.68 10.32
C LEU A 262 22.52 -0.35 10.48
N ASP A 263 23.52 -0.36 9.59
CA ASP A 263 24.63 -1.32 9.60
C ASP A 263 25.55 -1.22 10.82
N GLN A 264 25.77 -0.01 11.35
CA GLN A 264 26.62 0.21 12.54
C GLN A 264 26.09 -0.46 13.81
N GLY A 265 24.78 -0.77 13.88
CA GLY A 265 24.21 -1.54 14.99
C GLY A 265 24.57 -3.03 14.95
N ASN A 266 24.79 -3.60 13.75
CA ASN A 266 24.97 -5.05 13.56
C ASN A 266 26.40 -5.55 13.85
N ASN A 267 27.38 -4.65 14.01
CA ASN A 267 28.79 -5.03 14.19
C ASN A 267 29.24 -5.20 15.65
N GLY A 268 28.30 -5.18 16.61
CA GLY A 268 28.57 -5.42 18.03
C GLY A 268 28.65 -6.90 18.44
N GLN A 269 28.41 -7.83 17.52
CA GLN A 269 28.54 -9.28 17.76
C GLN A 269 29.52 -9.91 16.76
N LYS A 270 30.81 -9.82 17.04
CA LYS A 270 31.82 -10.77 16.57
C LYS A 270 32.75 -11.14 17.71
#